data_AF-A0A356GFY7-F1
#
_entry.id   AF-A0A356GFY7-F1
#
_cell.length_a   1.000
_cell.length_b   1.000
_cell.length_c   1.000
_cell.angle_alpha   90.00
_cell.angle_beta   90.00
_cell.angle_gamma   90.00
#
_symmetry.space_group_name_H-M   'P 1'
#
loop_
_entity.id
_entity.type
_entity.pdbx_description
1 polymer ?
#
loop_
_entity_poly.entity_id
_entity_poly.type
_entity_poly.pdbx_seq_one_letter_code
_entity_poly.pdbx_strand_id
1 'polypeptide(L)'
;MAKNKRKQGEGTLRQRTDGRWEGRIVVGYNGKGNPRTKNVTAKTKYECEEKLKALKEELGKVAERIKPDMPFGDWLDFWYQNFSKPALRETTRAGYENCIYQHIIPSIGTIPLCKLSQNDLQQFYANLKKNGRLQYSETCGTGVSNRLIRACHARCRSALEKAVAENLITRNPSLGCKLPPKKGREMQVLTPAEISRFLARAKEEGYYELFLLELSTGMRRGEILGLKWSDLNLSGGSLRIAREVVPAGGKIVIQPPKTKNSIRTVVLPPYMVAKLADMEKSKTCEWIFPSPVKEGEPRNPTAIHRRFKLILERSGCKNIRFHDLRHTFATMALENGMDVKTLSDMIGHISAETTLNIYSHITDTMRAQASVKIDRKIGGTDAPMPEAKEEPRQVQTINVDENFEPYTPKIRKSGTGCVYQINDSLWEGSFYPRLADGKRKKFNVYAKTREECEKLLAEMIAEKKSEIAAEKANTKTA
;
A
#
# COMPACT_ATOMS: atom_id res chain seq x y z
N MET A 1 -39.63 -42.25 8.19
CA MET A 1 -38.55 -41.48 8.83
C MET A 1 -37.27 -41.61 8.01
N ALA A 2 -36.88 -40.56 7.29
CA ALA A 2 -35.70 -40.58 6.44
C ALA A 2 -34.42 -40.59 7.31
N LYS A 3 -33.59 -41.63 7.17
CA LYS A 3 -32.26 -41.66 7.79
C LYS A 3 -31.42 -40.54 7.18
N ASN A 4 -31.25 -39.44 7.91
CA ASN A 4 -30.31 -38.37 7.58
C ASN A 4 -28.92 -38.97 7.35
N LYS A 5 -28.48 -38.98 6.09
CA LYS A 5 -27.15 -39.43 5.70
C LYS A 5 -26.17 -38.36 6.17
N ARG A 6 -25.37 -38.66 7.20
CA ARG A 6 -24.42 -37.73 7.82
C ARG A 6 -23.44 -37.16 6.79
N LYS A 7 -23.05 -35.90 6.94
CA LYS A 7 -22.02 -35.25 6.10
C LYS A 7 -20.68 -35.97 6.30
N GLN A 8 -20.00 -36.28 5.20
CA GLN A 8 -18.70 -36.97 5.21
C GLN A 8 -17.68 -36.10 5.96
N GLY A 9 -17.07 -36.60 7.03
CA GLY A 9 -16.05 -35.88 7.83
C GLY A 9 -16.42 -35.61 9.30
N GLU A 10 -17.66 -35.86 9.73
CA GLU A 10 -18.07 -35.62 11.13
C GLU A 10 -17.41 -36.55 12.18
N GLY A 11 -16.75 -37.62 11.74
CA GLY A 11 -16.24 -38.68 12.60
C GLY A 11 -17.34 -39.68 12.98
N THR A 12 -16.93 -40.88 13.39
CA THR A 12 -17.85 -41.95 13.76
C THR A 12 -17.96 -42.05 15.28
N LEU A 13 -19.16 -41.85 15.82
CA LEU A 13 -19.51 -42.13 17.22
C LEU A 13 -20.26 -43.47 17.29
N ARG A 14 -19.73 -44.42 18.05
CA ARG A 14 -20.35 -45.72 18.30
C ARG A 14 -20.18 -46.14 19.76
N GLN A 15 -21.13 -46.90 20.29
CA GLN A 15 -20.98 -47.56 21.58
C GLN A 15 -20.27 -48.90 21.38
N ARG A 16 -19.25 -49.17 22.20
CA ARG A 16 -18.48 -50.42 22.21
C ARG A 16 -19.19 -51.46 23.08
N THR A 17 -18.80 -52.72 22.91
CA THR A 17 -19.29 -53.86 23.71
C THR A 17 -18.95 -53.77 25.20
N ASP A 18 -17.95 -52.95 25.57
CA ASP A 18 -17.53 -52.67 26.95
C ASP A 18 -18.34 -51.52 27.62
N GLY A 19 -19.40 -51.05 26.98
CA GLY A 19 -20.27 -49.98 27.48
C GLY A 19 -19.74 -48.56 27.26
N ARG A 20 -18.50 -48.38 26.78
CA ARG A 20 -17.90 -47.05 26.51
C ARG A 20 -18.27 -46.54 25.11
N TRP A 21 -18.33 -45.23 24.95
CA TRP A 21 -18.47 -44.56 23.67
C TRP A 21 -17.10 -44.38 23.01
N GLU A 22 -16.98 -44.68 21.72
CA GLU A 22 -15.79 -44.44 20.88
C GLU A 22 -16.14 -43.42 19.79
N GLY A 23 -15.38 -42.33 19.76
CA GLY A 23 -15.37 -41.33 18.69
C GLY A 23 -14.13 -41.55 17.84
N ARG A 24 -14.27 -41.70 16.52
CA ARG A 24 -13.14 -41.92 15.59
C ARG A 24 -13.07 -40.80 14.57
N ILE A 25 -11.86 -40.28 14.36
CA ILE A 25 -11.54 -39.31 13.31
C ILE A 25 -10.43 -39.83 12.40
N VAL A 26 -10.54 -39.56 11.11
CA VAL A 26 -9.48 -39.83 10.14
C VAL A 26 -8.45 -38.71 10.25
N VAL A 27 -7.19 -39.05 10.48
CA VAL A 27 -6.07 -38.11 10.71
C VAL A 27 -5.16 -37.97 9.49
N GLY A 28 -5.40 -38.79 8.47
CA GLY A 28 -4.59 -38.88 7.25
C GLY A 28 -4.79 -40.23 6.57
N TYR A 29 -4.00 -40.49 5.54
CA TYR A 29 -4.04 -41.75 4.79
C TYR A 29 -2.62 -42.31 4.68
N ASN A 30 -2.46 -43.63 4.67
CA ASN A 30 -1.16 -44.25 4.41
C ASN A 30 -0.84 -44.26 2.90
N GLY A 31 0.41 -44.59 2.53
CA GLY A 31 0.85 -44.65 1.12
C GLY A 31 0.10 -45.65 0.23
N LYS A 32 -0.82 -46.44 0.79
CA LYS A 32 -1.72 -47.38 0.07
C LYS A 32 -3.16 -46.87 0.00
N GLY A 33 -3.45 -45.65 0.44
CA GLY A 33 -4.78 -45.03 0.38
C GLY A 33 -5.74 -45.41 1.52
N ASN A 34 -5.30 -46.17 2.52
CA ASN A 34 -6.14 -46.55 3.66
C ASN A 34 -6.13 -45.45 4.74
N PRO A 35 -7.29 -45.16 5.39
CA PRO A 35 -7.41 -44.11 6.39
C PRO A 35 -6.63 -44.47 7.65
N ARG A 36 -5.72 -43.58 8.08
CA ARG A 36 -5.15 -43.57 9.43
C ARG A 36 -6.15 -42.89 10.35
N THR A 37 -6.59 -43.56 11.39
CA THR A 37 -7.60 -43.03 12.31
C THR A 37 -7.04 -42.88 13.72
N LYS A 38 -7.41 -41.79 14.40
CA LYS A 38 -7.28 -41.64 15.85
C LYS A 38 -8.66 -41.78 16.47
N ASN A 39 -8.72 -42.32 17.68
CA ASN A 39 -9.95 -42.46 18.43
C ASN A 39 -9.83 -41.85 19.82
N VAL A 40 -10.99 -41.48 20.35
CA VAL A 40 -11.20 -41.08 21.74
C VAL A 40 -12.28 -41.98 22.32
N THR A 41 -12.17 -42.27 23.61
CA THR A 41 -13.17 -43.05 24.32
C THR A 41 -13.65 -42.33 25.57
N ALA A 42 -14.94 -42.46 25.89
CA ALA A 42 -15.54 -41.87 27.09
C ALA A 42 -16.67 -42.75 27.65
N LYS A 43 -17.08 -42.53 28.90
CA LYS A 43 -18.17 -43.29 29.53
C LYS A 43 -19.54 -42.86 29.03
N THR A 44 -19.70 -41.60 28.66
CA THR A 44 -20.96 -41.05 28.13
C THR A 44 -20.80 -40.58 26.68
N LYS A 45 -21.91 -40.51 25.95
CA LYS A 45 -21.95 -40.01 24.57
C LYS A 45 -21.47 -38.56 24.47
N TYR A 46 -21.95 -37.72 25.39
CA TYR A 46 -21.64 -36.29 25.44
C TYR A 46 -20.15 -36.04 25.69
N GLU A 47 -19.56 -36.73 26.68
CA GLU A 47 -18.12 -36.63 26.96
C GLU A 47 -17.26 -37.12 25.77
N CYS A 48 -17.76 -38.11 25.03
CA CYS A 48 -17.09 -38.60 23.82
C CYS A 48 -17.16 -37.58 22.68
N GLU A 49 -18.29 -36.88 22.52
CA GLU A 49 -18.48 -35.81 21.53
C GLU A 49 -17.56 -34.61 21.81
N GLU A 50 -17.45 -34.17 23.07
CA GLU A 50 -16.55 -33.09 23.47
C GLU A 50 -15.07 -33.47 23.28
N LYS A 51 -14.67 -34.69 23.67
CA LYS A 51 -13.30 -35.19 23.40
C LYS A 51 -13.01 -35.31 21.90
N LEU A 52 -14.01 -35.68 21.09
CA LEU A 52 -13.86 -35.76 19.64
C LEU A 52 -13.74 -34.37 19.01
N LYS A 53 -14.43 -33.37 19.56
CA LYS A 53 -14.35 -31.96 19.16
C LYS A 53 -12.99 -31.34 19.54
N ALA A 54 -12.52 -31.59 20.77
CA ALA A 54 -11.18 -31.17 21.20
C ALA A 54 -10.08 -31.82 20.32
N LEU A 55 -10.21 -33.10 20.00
CA LEU A 55 -9.28 -33.78 19.09
C LEU A 55 -9.31 -33.18 17.67
N LYS A 56 -10.47 -32.71 17.18
CA LYS A 56 -10.57 -31.97 15.91
C LYS A 56 -9.84 -30.64 15.95
N GLU A 57 -10.00 -29.89 17.03
CA GLU A 57 -9.35 -28.60 17.21
C GLU A 57 -7.83 -28.76 17.34
N GLU A 58 -7.35 -29.77 18.06
CA GLU A 58 -5.93 -30.11 18.21
C GLU A 58 -5.28 -30.52 16.88
N LEU A 59 -6.00 -31.27 16.04
CA LEU A 59 -5.52 -31.71 14.73
C LEU A 59 -5.64 -30.64 13.63
N GLY A 60 -6.25 -29.48 13.92
CA GLY A 60 -6.59 -28.46 12.94
C GLY A 60 -7.64 -28.94 11.92
N LYS A 61 -7.85 -28.19 10.83
CA LYS A 61 -8.60 -28.69 9.67
C LYS A 61 -7.88 -29.95 9.17
N VAL A 62 -8.39 -31.13 9.54
CA VAL A 62 -8.00 -32.41 8.95
C VAL A 62 -7.95 -32.20 7.45
N ALA A 63 -6.83 -32.55 6.81
CA ALA A 63 -6.69 -32.47 5.37
C ALA A 63 -7.83 -33.25 4.72
N GLU A 64 -8.92 -32.55 4.39
CA GLU A 64 -9.96 -33.08 3.53
C GLU A 64 -9.24 -33.53 2.27
N ARG A 65 -9.44 -34.79 1.90
CA ARG A 65 -8.79 -35.37 0.73
C ARG A 65 -9.07 -34.44 -0.45
N ILE A 66 -8.01 -33.82 -0.94
CA ILE A 66 -8.08 -33.00 -2.15
C ILE A 66 -8.58 -33.90 -3.26
N LYS A 67 -9.65 -33.49 -3.93
CA LYS A 67 -10.37 -34.35 -4.88
C LYS A 67 -10.87 -33.52 -6.06
N PRO A 68 -10.96 -34.12 -7.27
CA PRO A 68 -11.39 -33.39 -8.47
C PRO A 68 -12.77 -32.74 -8.36
N ASP A 69 -13.71 -33.34 -7.62
CA ASP A 69 -15.09 -32.89 -7.48
C ASP A 69 -15.31 -31.85 -6.36
N MET A 70 -14.25 -31.45 -5.65
CA MET A 70 -14.38 -30.40 -4.62
C MET A 70 -14.73 -29.04 -5.24
N PRO A 71 -15.46 -28.16 -4.53
CA PRO A 71 -15.68 -26.79 -4.99
C PRO A 71 -14.36 -26.07 -5.28
N PHE A 72 -14.32 -25.30 -6.37
CA PHE A 72 -13.13 -24.53 -6.76
C PHE A 72 -12.69 -23.56 -5.66
N GLY A 73 -13.63 -23.01 -4.90
CA GLY A 73 -13.34 -22.10 -3.79
C GLY A 73 -12.59 -22.77 -2.65
N ASP A 74 -12.94 -24.02 -2.32
CA ASP A 74 -12.26 -24.81 -1.29
C ASP A 74 -10.84 -25.17 -1.74
N TRP A 75 -10.67 -25.53 -3.01
CA TRP A 75 -9.34 -25.75 -3.59
C TRP A 75 -8.50 -24.47 -3.57
N LEU A 76 -9.10 -23.33 -3.93
CA LEU A 76 -8.41 -22.05 -3.98
C LEU A 76 -7.98 -21.57 -2.58
N ASP A 77 -8.82 -21.76 -1.56
CA ASP A 77 -8.47 -21.49 -0.16
C ASP A 77 -7.34 -22.43 0.30
N PHE A 78 -7.49 -23.74 0.08
CA PHE A 78 -6.46 -24.72 0.42
C PHE A 78 -5.13 -24.37 -0.25
N TRP A 79 -5.15 -24.05 -1.54
CA TRP A 79 -3.95 -23.67 -2.28
C TRP A 79 -3.31 -22.40 -1.71
N TYR A 80 -4.13 -21.39 -1.41
CA TYR A 80 -3.64 -20.14 -0.85
C TYR A 80 -3.00 -20.37 0.52
N GLN A 81 -3.66 -21.04 1.45
CA GLN A 81 -3.14 -21.24 2.81
C GLN A 81 -1.86 -22.08 2.84
N ASN A 82 -1.78 -23.14 2.03
CA ASN A 82 -0.72 -24.14 2.13
C ASN A 82 0.46 -23.89 1.19
N PHE A 83 0.21 -23.40 -0.04
CA PHE A 83 1.28 -23.25 -1.04
C PHE A 83 1.68 -21.79 -1.24
N SER A 84 0.74 -20.85 -1.21
CA SER A 84 1.05 -19.45 -1.54
C SER A 84 1.39 -18.61 -0.31
N LYS A 85 0.48 -18.51 0.66
CA LYS A 85 0.54 -17.61 1.82
C LYS A 85 1.84 -17.71 2.65
N PRO A 86 2.45 -18.91 2.87
CA PRO A 86 3.68 -19.02 3.66
C PRO A 86 4.84 -18.22 3.07
N ALA A 87 4.95 -18.15 1.74
CA ALA A 87 6.02 -17.44 1.04
C ALA A 87 5.74 -15.95 0.78
N LEU A 88 4.53 -15.46 1.10
CA LEU A 88 4.11 -14.08 0.78
C LEU A 88 4.37 -13.11 1.93
N ARG A 89 4.83 -11.90 1.59
CA ARG A 89 4.86 -10.75 2.50
C ARG A 89 3.44 -10.28 2.81
N GLU A 90 3.26 -9.67 3.97
CA GLU A 90 1.95 -9.25 4.51
C GLU A 90 1.15 -8.34 3.56
N THR A 91 1.79 -7.33 2.95
CA THR A 91 1.12 -6.47 1.97
C THR A 91 0.67 -7.20 0.72
N THR A 92 1.38 -8.28 0.34
CA THR A 92 1.02 -9.11 -0.79
C THR A 92 -0.14 -10.05 -0.43
N ARG A 93 -0.17 -10.58 0.81
CA ARG A 93 -1.29 -11.38 1.33
C ARG A 93 -2.60 -10.61 1.24
N ALA A 94 -2.66 -9.37 1.72
CA ALA A 94 -3.88 -8.55 1.63
C ALA A 94 -4.41 -8.43 0.19
N GLY A 95 -3.52 -8.31 -0.81
CA GLY A 95 -3.92 -8.28 -2.23
C GLY A 95 -4.43 -9.62 -2.75
N TYR A 96 -3.86 -10.74 -2.30
CA TYR A 96 -4.34 -12.09 -2.60
C TYR A 96 -5.72 -12.32 -1.98
N GLU A 97 -5.86 -12.04 -0.69
CA GLU A 97 -7.08 -12.25 0.08
C GLU A 97 -8.24 -11.42 -0.48
N ASN A 98 -7.97 -10.18 -0.88
CA ASN A 98 -8.94 -9.37 -1.60
C ASN A 98 -9.40 -10.06 -2.91
N CYS A 99 -8.49 -10.54 -3.74
CA CYS A 99 -8.88 -11.23 -4.98
C CYS A 99 -9.65 -12.53 -4.70
N ILE A 100 -9.16 -13.35 -3.76
CA ILE A 100 -9.68 -14.69 -3.50
C ILE A 100 -11.03 -14.63 -2.80
N TYR A 101 -11.10 -13.96 -1.65
CA TYR A 101 -12.27 -14.01 -0.79
C TYR A 101 -13.35 -12.99 -1.16
N GLN A 102 -12.99 -11.86 -1.75
CA GLN A 102 -13.97 -10.81 -2.10
C GLN A 102 -14.50 -10.93 -3.52
N HIS A 103 -13.75 -11.56 -4.43
CA HIS A 103 -14.12 -11.61 -5.85
C HIS A 103 -14.25 -13.03 -6.41
N ILE A 104 -13.23 -13.87 -6.25
CA ILE A 104 -13.21 -15.19 -6.93
C ILE A 104 -14.17 -16.18 -6.27
N ILE A 105 -13.99 -16.44 -4.98
CA ILE A 105 -14.80 -17.43 -4.25
C ILE A 105 -16.29 -17.09 -4.29
N PRO A 106 -16.74 -15.84 -4.03
CA PRO A 106 -18.16 -15.51 -4.08
C PRO A 106 -18.80 -15.70 -5.46
N SER A 107 -18.02 -15.57 -6.55
CA SER A 107 -18.58 -15.61 -7.91
C SER A 107 -18.55 -17.01 -8.54
N ILE A 108 -17.44 -17.74 -8.40
CA ILE A 108 -17.22 -19.02 -9.11
C ILE A 108 -16.72 -20.13 -8.19
N GLY A 109 -16.62 -19.88 -6.88
CA GLY A 109 -16.07 -20.85 -5.92
C GLY A 109 -16.94 -22.10 -5.73
N THR A 110 -18.23 -22.02 -6.00
CA THR A 110 -19.17 -23.14 -5.86
C THR A 110 -19.08 -24.16 -7.00
N ILE A 111 -18.47 -23.78 -8.14
CA ILE A 111 -18.31 -24.67 -9.29
C ILE A 111 -17.33 -25.79 -8.91
N PRO A 112 -17.65 -27.08 -9.15
CA PRO A 112 -16.70 -28.17 -8.92
C PRO A 112 -15.42 -27.98 -9.74
N LEU A 113 -14.26 -28.22 -9.12
CA LEU A 113 -12.94 -27.98 -9.73
C LEU A 113 -12.77 -28.69 -11.09
N CYS A 114 -13.21 -29.94 -11.20
CA CYS A 114 -13.15 -30.72 -12.44
C CYS A 114 -14.13 -30.25 -13.53
N LYS A 115 -15.13 -29.44 -13.18
CA LYS A 115 -16.14 -28.89 -14.10
C LYS A 115 -15.87 -27.44 -14.46
N LEU A 116 -14.97 -26.76 -13.78
CA LEU A 116 -14.64 -25.36 -14.05
C LEU A 116 -14.11 -25.21 -15.48
N SER A 117 -14.81 -24.43 -16.29
CA SER A 117 -14.48 -24.23 -17.70
C SER A 117 -13.82 -22.88 -17.96
N GLN A 118 -13.21 -22.75 -19.14
CA GLN A 118 -12.69 -21.47 -19.62
C GLN A 118 -13.80 -20.42 -19.79
N ASN A 119 -15.01 -20.85 -20.16
CA ASN A 119 -16.16 -19.96 -20.32
C ASN A 119 -16.61 -19.40 -18.97
N ASP A 120 -16.61 -20.19 -17.89
CA ASP A 120 -16.96 -19.71 -16.55
C ASP A 120 -15.99 -18.60 -16.09
N LEU A 121 -14.69 -18.79 -16.33
CA LEU A 121 -13.67 -17.77 -16.05
C LEU A 121 -13.87 -16.52 -16.92
N GLN A 122 -14.21 -16.69 -18.20
CA GLN A 122 -14.44 -15.56 -19.10
C GLN A 122 -15.67 -14.73 -18.68
N GLN A 123 -16.76 -15.40 -18.31
CA GLN A 123 -17.97 -14.76 -17.78
C GLN A 123 -17.71 -14.07 -16.45
N PHE A 124 -16.93 -14.70 -15.57
CA PHE A 124 -16.47 -14.08 -14.34
C PHE A 124 -15.70 -12.77 -14.60
N TYR A 125 -14.73 -12.76 -15.52
CA TYR A 125 -13.99 -11.54 -15.85
C TYR A 125 -14.86 -10.47 -16.50
N ALA A 126 -15.81 -10.86 -17.36
CA ALA A 126 -16.78 -9.94 -17.95
C ALA A 126 -17.69 -9.32 -16.87
N ASN A 127 -18.15 -10.12 -15.90
CA ASN A 127 -18.93 -9.63 -14.78
C ASN A 127 -18.12 -8.68 -13.89
N LEU A 128 -16.86 -9.01 -13.56
CA LEU A 128 -15.99 -8.09 -12.82
C LEU A 128 -15.84 -6.74 -13.52
N LYS A 129 -15.73 -6.75 -14.86
CA LYS A 129 -15.61 -5.53 -15.65
C LYS A 129 -16.86 -4.66 -15.60
N LYS A 130 -18.05 -5.27 -15.49
CA LYS A 130 -19.34 -4.56 -15.46
C LYS A 130 -19.77 -4.19 -14.04
N ASN A 131 -19.74 -5.13 -13.10
CA ASN A 131 -20.38 -5.05 -11.78
C ASN A 131 -19.49 -5.54 -10.61
N GLY A 132 -18.19 -5.69 -10.82
CA GLY A 132 -17.32 -6.28 -9.80
C GLY A 132 -16.97 -5.37 -8.61
N ARG A 133 -17.35 -4.09 -8.61
CA ARG A 133 -16.91 -3.13 -7.60
C ARG A 133 -17.79 -3.23 -6.35
N LEU A 134 -17.14 -3.47 -5.22
CA LEU A 134 -17.80 -3.69 -3.93
C LEU A 134 -18.00 -2.40 -3.11
N GLN A 135 -17.24 -1.35 -3.41
CA GLN A 135 -17.25 -0.09 -2.65
C GLN A 135 -17.21 1.11 -3.60
N TYR A 136 -17.87 2.21 -3.23
CA TYR A 136 -17.90 3.46 -4.01
C TYR A 136 -18.41 3.26 -5.46
N SER A 137 -19.37 2.35 -5.65
CA SER A 137 -19.99 2.07 -6.95
C SER A 137 -20.71 3.30 -7.52
N GLU A 138 -21.34 4.10 -6.66
CA GLU A 138 -22.09 5.30 -7.03
C GLU A 138 -21.19 6.39 -7.63
N THR A 139 -20.00 6.61 -7.06
CA THR A 139 -19.08 7.68 -7.50
C THR A 139 -18.07 7.23 -8.55
N CYS A 140 -17.68 5.95 -8.54
CA CYS A 140 -16.58 5.44 -9.37
C CYS A 140 -17.04 4.40 -10.43
N GLY A 141 -18.35 4.20 -10.58
CA GLY A 141 -18.95 3.19 -11.44
C GLY A 141 -18.88 1.78 -10.88
N THR A 142 -19.71 0.88 -11.40
CA THR A 142 -19.92 -0.49 -10.90
C THR A 142 -18.81 -1.48 -11.26
N GLY A 143 -17.96 -1.17 -12.24
CA GLY A 143 -16.89 -2.05 -12.72
C GLY A 143 -15.57 -1.91 -11.95
N VAL A 144 -14.80 -3.00 -11.86
CA VAL A 144 -13.43 -2.96 -11.33
C VAL A 144 -12.39 -2.61 -12.38
N SER A 145 -11.20 -2.20 -11.91
CA SER A 145 -10.07 -1.87 -12.78
C SER A 145 -9.55 -3.08 -13.56
N ASN A 146 -9.03 -2.84 -14.77
CA ASN A 146 -8.36 -3.88 -15.58
C ASN A 146 -7.24 -4.60 -14.80
N ARG A 147 -6.53 -3.85 -13.93
CA ARG A 147 -5.47 -4.40 -13.08
C ARG A 147 -6.00 -5.45 -12.11
N LEU A 148 -7.15 -5.20 -11.49
CA LEU A 148 -7.75 -6.14 -10.54
C LEU A 148 -8.22 -7.41 -11.25
N ILE A 149 -8.86 -7.29 -12.42
CA ILE A 149 -9.27 -8.45 -13.24
C ILE A 149 -8.06 -9.33 -13.57
N ARG A 150 -6.96 -8.72 -14.02
CA ARG A 150 -5.72 -9.44 -14.32
C ARG A 150 -5.09 -10.07 -13.07
N ALA A 151 -5.22 -9.43 -11.91
CA ALA A 151 -4.77 -9.99 -10.64
C ALA A 151 -5.59 -11.23 -10.28
N CYS A 152 -6.93 -11.17 -10.34
CA CYS A 152 -7.80 -12.32 -10.13
C CYS A 152 -7.44 -13.47 -11.07
N HIS A 153 -7.25 -13.18 -12.36
CA HIS A 153 -6.81 -14.19 -13.34
C HIS A 153 -5.48 -14.84 -12.96
N ALA A 154 -4.46 -14.05 -12.58
CA ALA A 154 -3.17 -14.60 -12.19
C ALA A 154 -3.27 -15.55 -10.98
N ARG A 155 -4.19 -15.29 -10.04
CA ARG A 155 -4.47 -16.18 -8.90
C ARG A 155 -5.17 -17.46 -9.33
N CYS A 156 -6.24 -17.36 -10.12
CA CYS A 156 -6.93 -18.53 -10.68
C CYS A 156 -5.94 -19.40 -11.46
N ARG A 157 -5.15 -18.77 -12.35
CA ARG A 157 -4.17 -19.47 -13.18
C ARG A 157 -3.18 -20.26 -12.34
N SER A 158 -2.53 -19.62 -11.37
CA SER A 158 -1.51 -20.26 -10.54
C SER A 158 -2.09 -21.39 -9.67
N ALA A 159 -3.29 -21.20 -9.11
CA ALA A 159 -3.99 -22.24 -8.35
C ALA A 159 -4.38 -23.43 -9.23
N LEU A 160 -4.82 -23.18 -10.47
CA LEU A 160 -5.19 -24.23 -11.42
C LEU A 160 -3.96 -24.94 -12.04
N GLU A 161 -2.83 -24.24 -12.22
CA GLU A 161 -1.55 -24.89 -12.57
C GLU A 161 -1.14 -25.88 -11.48
N LYS A 162 -1.28 -25.51 -10.20
CA LYS A 162 -1.03 -26.44 -9.09
C LYS A 162 -2.02 -27.60 -9.08
N ALA A 163 -3.30 -27.38 -9.43
CA ALA A 163 -4.29 -28.45 -9.51
C ALA A 163 -3.95 -29.49 -10.60
N VAL A 164 -3.42 -29.04 -11.73
CA VAL A 164 -2.90 -29.91 -12.79
C VAL A 164 -1.69 -30.70 -12.27
N ALA A 165 -0.74 -30.04 -11.61
CA ALA A 165 0.44 -30.71 -11.05
C ALA A 165 0.11 -31.76 -9.99
N GLU A 166 -0.97 -31.57 -9.23
CA GLU A 166 -1.50 -32.55 -8.27
C GLU A 166 -2.46 -33.58 -8.90
N ASN A 167 -2.57 -33.61 -10.23
CA ASN A 167 -3.45 -34.52 -11.01
C ASN A 167 -4.94 -34.44 -10.63
N LEU A 168 -5.42 -33.30 -10.14
CA LEU A 168 -6.83 -33.09 -9.83
C LEU A 168 -7.65 -32.78 -11.08
N ILE A 169 -7.01 -32.16 -12.07
CA ILE A 169 -7.58 -31.82 -13.37
C ILE A 169 -6.54 -32.05 -14.46
N THR A 170 -6.98 -32.43 -15.65
CA THR A 170 -6.09 -32.77 -16.77
C THR A 170 -5.51 -31.53 -17.47
N ARG A 171 -6.25 -30.42 -17.48
CA ARG A 171 -5.87 -29.17 -18.16
C ARG A 171 -6.24 -27.96 -17.32
N ASN A 172 -5.49 -26.88 -17.46
CA ASN A 172 -5.79 -25.62 -16.78
C ASN A 172 -6.85 -24.82 -17.57
N PRO A 173 -8.08 -24.63 -17.04
CA PRO A 173 -9.14 -23.92 -17.76
C PRO A 173 -8.90 -22.41 -17.91
N SER A 174 -7.92 -21.83 -17.22
CA SER A 174 -7.56 -20.41 -17.39
C SER A 174 -6.74 -20.13 -18.65
N LEU A 175 -6.21 -21.17 -19.30
CA LEU A 175 -5.49 -21.03 -20.56
C LEU A 175 -6.46 -20.53 -21.65
N GLY A 176 -6.05 -19.51 -22.41
CA GLY A 176 -6.86 -18.93 -23.48
C GLY A 176 -7.91 -17.91 -23.06
N CYS A 177 -8.08 -17.60 -21.77
CA CYS A 177 -8.97 -16.52 -21.34
C CYS A 177 -8.52 -15.16 -21.90
N LYS A 178 -9.44 -14.39 -22.49
CA LYS A 178 -9.20 -13.04 -22.98
C LYS A 178 -9.24 -12.05 -21.83
N LEU A 179 -8.09 -11.41 -21.57
CA LEU A 179 -7.94 -10.43 -20.51
C LEU A 179 -7.97 -9.00 -21.05
N PRO A 180 -8.45 -8.02 -20.24
CA PRO A 180 -8.40 -6.63 -20.63
C PRO A 180 -6.95 -6.17 -20.85
N PRO A 181 -6.71 -5.22 -21.77
CA PRO A 181 -5.38 -4.76 -22.10
C PRO A 181 -4.68 -4.15 -20.88
N LYS A 182 -3.35 -4.32 -20.83
CA LYS A 182 -2.51 -3.60 -19.87
C LYS A 182 -2.51 -2.12 -20.26
N LYS A 183 -3.22 -1.29 -19.50
CA LYS A 183 -3.11 0.17 -19.64
C LYS A 183 -1.90 0.63 -18.86
N GLY A 184 -0.87 1.09 -19.56
CA GLY A 184 0.17 1.93 -18.96
C GLY A 184 -0.47 3.23 -18.48
N ARG A 185 0.00 3.76 -17.34
CA ARG A 185 -0.26 5.16 -17.00
C ARG A 185 0.92 5.95 -17.48
N GLU A 186 0.65 7.10 -18.09
CA GLU A 186 1.71 8.03 -18.48
C GLU A 186 2.50 8.48 -17.25
N MET A 187 3.81 8.55 -17.41
CA MET A 187 4.72 9.02 -16.38
C MET A 187 4.64 10.54 -16.31
N GLN A 188 4.42 11.07 -15.11
CA GLN A 188 4.36 12.51 -14.88
C GLN A 188 5.65 12.93 -14.15
N VAL A 189 6.29 13.98 -14.65
CA VAL A 189 7.54 14.52 -14.10
C VAL A 189 7.33 16.00 -13.79
N LEU A 190 7.85 16.46 -12.65
CA LEU A 190 7.82 17.87 -12.28
C LEU A 190 8.88 18.64 -13.07
N THR A 191 8.53 19.84 -13.53
CA THR A 191 9.51 20.76 -14.14
C THR A 191 10.42 21.39 -13.08
N PRO A 192 11.57 21.97 -13.45
CA PRO A 192 12.44 22.67 -12.49
C PRO A 192 11.73 23.79 -11.70
N ALA A 193 10.82 24.52 -12.35
CA ALA A 193 10.00 25.54 -11.70
C ALA A 193 9.02 24.93 -10.69
N GLU A 194 8.35 23.83 -11.04
CA GLU A 194 7.48 23.09 -10.13
C GLU A 194 8.25 22.52 -8.94
N ILE A 195 9.45 21.96 -9.15
CA ILE A 195 10.31 21.45 -8.07
C ILE A 195 10.65 22.57 -7.09
N SER A 196 11.01 23.75 -7.59
CA SER A 196 11.37 24.90 -6.76
C SER A 196 10.21 25.34 -5.87
N ARG A 197 9.00 25.51 -6.43
CA ARG A 197 7.79 25.83 -5.65
C ARG A 197 7.43 24.73 -4.66
N PHE A 198 7.51 23.47 -5.10
CA PHE A 198 7.23 22.30 -4.28
C PHE A 198 8.16 22.21 -3.06
N LEU A 199 9.47 22.40 -3.26
CA LEU A 199 10.45 22.38 -2.18
C LEU A 199 10.33 23.59 -1.25
N ALA A 200 10.05 24.79 -1.78
CA ALA A 200 9.76 25.96 -0.96
C ALA A 200 8.57 25.68 -0.01
N ARG A 201 7.47 25.14 -0.54
CA ARG A 201 6.31 24.77 0.27
C ARG A 201 6.58 23.62 1.23
N ALA A 202 7.38 22.63 0.82
CA ALA A 202 7.79 21.54 1.68
C ALA A 202 8.59 22.03 2.89
N LYS A 203 9.39 23.10 2.74
CA LYS A 203 10.13 23.73 3.85
C LYS A 203 9.22 24.31 4.90
N GLU A 204 8.21 25.06 4.50
CA GLU A 204 7.22 25.64 5.42
C GLU A 204 6.43 24.57 6.19
N GLU A 205 6.23 23.39 5.61
CA GLU A 205 5.53 22.27 6.23
C GLU A 205 6.46 21.36 7.06
N GLY A 206 7.78 21.59 7.05
CA GLY A 206 8.76 20.75 7.76
C GLY A 206 9.07 19.41 7.08
N TYR A 207 9.04 19.37 5.74
CA TYR A 207 9.32 18.18 4.92
C TYR A 207 10.40 18.41 3.86
N TYR A 208 11.12 19.54 3.90
CA TYR A 208 12.11 19.91 2.88
C TYR A 208 13.16 18.83 2.66
N GLU A 209 13.82 18.38 3.74
CA GLU A 209 14.93 17.44 3.68
C GLU A 209 14.48 16.06 3.19
N LEU A 210 13.25 15.65 3.55
CA LEU A 210 12.67 14.38 3.08
C LEU A 210 12.47 14.38 1.56
N PHE A 211 11.87 15.45 1.03
CA PHE A 211 11.59 15.54 -0.39
C PHE A 211 12.82 15.89 -1.22
N LEU A 212 13.73 16.71 -0.70
CA LEU A 212 15.01 16.99 -1.33
C LEU A 212 15.85 15.71 -1.41
N LEU A 213 15.83 14.86 -0.38
CA LEU A 213 16.53 13.58 -0.41
C LEU A 213 15.95 12.66 -1.49
N GLU A 214 14.63 12.59 -1.63
CA GLU A 214 13.97 11.84 -2.70
C GLU A 214 14.40 12.36 -4.08
N LEU A 215 14.28 13.67 -4.31
CA LEU A 215 14.60 14.31 -5.58
C LEU A 215 16.09 14.32 -5.93
N SER A 216 16.97 14.01 -4.98
CA SER A 216 18.43 13.93 -5.20
C SER A 216 18.97 12.50 -5.28
N THR A 217 18.18 11.49 -4.90
CA THR A 217 18.63 10.09 -4.83
C THR A 217 17.70 9.11 -5.52
N GLY A 218 16.45 9.52 -5.81
CA GLY A 218 15.39 8.66 -6.33
C GLY A 218 14.98 7.53 -5.39
N MET A 219 15.27 7.61 -4.09
CA MET A 219 14.95 6.54 -3.15
C MET A 219 13.44 6.26 -3.04
N ARG A 220 13.05 5.00 -2.79
CA ARG A 220 11.63 4.69 -2.57
C ARG A 220 11.18 5.29 -1.24
N ARG A 221 9.93 5.76 -1.14
CA ARG A 221 9.35 6.28 0.11
C ARG A 221 9.64 5.42 1.34
N GLY A 222 9.45 4.10 1.23
CA GLY A 222 9.68 3.18 2.34
C GLY A 222 11.15 3.10 2.74
N GLU A 223 12.07 3.21 1.78
CA GLU A 223 13.52 3.25 2.01
C GLU A 223 13.91 4.52 2.77
N ILE A 224 13.42 5.70 2.34
CA ILE A 224 13.67 6.99 3.01
C ILE A 224 13.22 6.96 4.47
N LEU A 225 12.01 6.47 4.70
CA LEU A 225 11.45 6.39 6.05
C LEU A 225 12.14 5.34 6.92
N GLY A 226 12.88 4.41 6.33
CA GLY A 226 13.68 3.41 7.03
C GLY A 226 15.08 3.88 7.42
N LEU A 227 15.49 5.09 7.04
CA LEU A 227 16.85 5.55 7.32
C LEU A 227 17.09 5.80 8.80
N LYS A 228 18.21 5.28 9.30
CA LYS A 228 18.74 5.58 10.63
C LYS A 228 20.00 6.45 10.53
N TRP A 229 20.32 7.16 11.60
CA TRP A 229 21.58 7.93 11.68
C TRP A 229 22.82 7.04 11.52
N SER A 230 22.75 5.79 12.00
CA SER A 230 23.83 4.81 11.82
C SER A 230 24.04 4.35 10.38
N ASP A 231 23.10 4.65 9.48
CA ASP A 231 23.22 4.36 8.05
C ASP A 231 23.93 5.50 7.28
N LEU A 232 24.17 6.65 7.91
CA LEU A 232 24.77 7.84 7.31
C LEU A 232 26.28 7.91 7.59
N ASN A 233 27.07 8.03 6.52
CA ASN A 233 28.49 8.33 6.60
C ASN A 233 28.73 9.78 6.16
N LEU A 234 28.86 10.69 7.12
CA LEU A 234 29.08 12.11 6.86
C LEU A 234 30.46 12.40 6.25
N SER A 235 31.52 11.71 6.68
CA SER A 235 32.87 11.96 6.15
C SER A 235 33.03 11.51 4.70
N GLY A 236 32.40 10.39 4.35
CA GLY A 236 32.38 9.85 2.99
C GLY A 236 31.21 10.33 2.13
N GLY A 237 30.30 11.17 2.65
CA GLY A 237 29.12 11.65 1.93
C GLY A 237 28.23 10.54 1.36
N SER A 238 28.03 9.45 2.10
CA SER A 238 27.28 8.28 1.61
C SER A 238 26.21 7.79 2.58
N LEU A 239 25.17 7.17 2.05
CA LEU A 239 24.00 6.73 2.79
C LEU A 239 23.66 5.27 2.45
N ARG A 240 23.60 4.41 3.46
CA ARG A 240 23.30 3.00 3.31
C ARG A 240 21.80 2.74 3.38
N ILE A 241 21.24 2.13 2.36
CA ILE A 241 19.85 1.70 2.30
C ILE A 241 19.81 0.23 2.71
N ALA A 242 19.30 -0.08 3.90
CA ALA A 242 19.29 -1.45 4.43
C ALA A 242 17.90 -1.95 4.87
N ARG A 243 16.90 -1.07 4.89
CA ARG A 243 15.58 -1.32 5.47
C ARG A 243 14.52 -0.47 4.79
N GLU A 244 13.28 -0.93 4.86
CA GLU A 244 12.11 -0.20 4.38
C GLU A 244 10.99 -0.19 5.43
N VAL A 245 10.22 0.88 5.42
CA VAL A 245 9.03 1.07 6.26
C VAL A 245 7.78 0.96 5.40
N VAL A 246 6.94 -0.02 5.69
CA VAL A 246 5.71 -0.31 4.93
C VAL A 246 4.48 -0.29 5.83
N PRO A 247 3.32 0.21 5.33
CA PRO A 247 2.06 0.03 6.03
C PRO A 247 1.53 -1.40 5.77
N ALA A 248 1.30 -2.17 6.83
CA ALA A 248 0.75 -3.51 6.77
C ALA A 248 -0.17 -3.79 7.97
N GLY A 249 -1.37 -4.34 7.73
CA GLY A 249 -2.32 -4.68 8.78
C GLY A 249 -2.72 -3.50 9.69
N GLY A 250 -2.77 -2.28 9.15
CA GLY A 250 -3.05 -1.06 9.93
C GLY A 250 -1.89 -0.56 10.79
N LYS A 251 -0.74 -1.24 10.76
CA LYS A 251 0.48 -0.89 11.50
C LYS A 251 1.61 -0.53 10.54
N ILE A 252 2.65 0.08 11.11
CA ILE A 252 3.93 0.26 10.42
C ILE A 252 4.77 -0.99 10.66
N VAL A 253 5.32 -1.56 9.60
CA VAL A 253 6.25 -2.69 9.66
C VAL A 253 7.59 -2.27 9.08
N ILE A 254 8.64 -2.50 9.84
CA ILE A 254 10.03 -2.32 9.41
C ILE A 254 10.53 -3.68 8.94
N GLN A 255 11.03 -3.75 7.72
CA GLN A 255 11.53 -4.99 7.13
C GLN A 255 12.74 -4.73 6.23
N PRO A 256 13.58 -5.73 5.95
CA PRO A 256 14.59 -5.60 4.92
C PRO A 256 13.93 -5.44 3.52
N PRO A 257 14.58 -4.72 2.59
CA PRO A 257 14.08 -4.55 1.23
C PRO A 257 13.79 -5.89 0.54
N LYS A 258 12.92 -5.86 -0.47
CA LYS A 258 12.45 -7.09 -1.15
C LYS A 258 13.57 -7.91 -1.80
N THR A 259 14.60 -7.25 -2.31
CA THR A 259 15.68 -7.91 -3.04
C THR A 259 17.03 -7.50 -2.49
N LYS A 260 18.04 -8.38 -2.63
CA LYS A 260 19.42 -8.09 -2.22
C LYS A 260 19.93 -6.80 -2.87
N ASN A 261 19.65 -6.57 -4.16
CA ASN A 261 20.04 -5.37 -4.91
C ASN A 261 19.40 -4.07 -4.37
N SER A 262 18.32 -4.16 -3.60
CA SER A 262 17.74 -2.98 -2.96
C SER A 262 18.54 -2.54 -1.73
N ILE A 263 19.38 -3.43 -1.17
CA ILE A 263 20.38 -3.08 -0.16
C ILE A 263 21.59 -2.51 -0.88
N ARG A 264 21.81 -1.20 -0.74
CA ARG A 264 22.83 -0.47 -1.50
C ARG A 264 23.28 0.77 -0.78
N THR A 265 24.42 1.32 -1.17
CA THR A 265 24.92 2.61 -0.69
C THR A 265 24.76 3.64 -1.80
N VAL A 266 24.20 4.80 -1.46
CA VAL A 266 24.02 5.93 -2.39
C VAL A 266 24.96 7.05 -1.97
N VAL A 267 25.66 7.64 -2.94
CA VAL A 267 26.47 8.84 -2.74
C VAL A 267 25.54 10.05 -2.72
N LEU A 268 25.68 10.89 -1.70
CA LEU A 268 24.85 12.07 -1.49
C LEU A 268 25.53 13.31 -2.10
N PRO A 269 24.76 14.21 -2.74
CA PRO A 269 25.29 15.52 -3.11
C PRO A 269 25.80 16.29 -1.88
N PRO A 270 26.85 17.11 -1.99
CA PRO A 270 27.43 17.84 -0.85
C PRO A 270 26.42 18.69 -0.08
N TYR A 271 25.47 19.32 -0.79
CA TYR A 271 24.40 20.09 -0.17
C TYR A 271 23.48 19.23 0.71
N MET A 272 23.17 18.00 0.29
CA MET A 272 22.38 17.05 1.07
C MET A 272 23.14 16.58 2.32
N VAL A 273 24.45 16.32 2.19
CA VAL A 273 25.30 15.96 3.33
C VAL A 273 25.29 17.07 4.38
N ALA A 274 25.45 18.33 3.97
CA ALA A 274 25.40 19.47 4.87
C ALA A 274 24.04 19.59 5.59
N LYS A 275 22.94 19.35 4.88
CA LYS A 275 21.59 19.35 5.49
C LYS A 275 21.39 18.22 6.50
N LEU A 276 21.82 17.01 6.18
CA LEU A 276 21.71 15.89 7.11
C LEU A 276 22.64 16.06 8.33
N ALA A 277 23.82 16.66 8.16
CA ALA A 277 24.72 16.98 9.27
C ALA A 277 24.10 17.99 10.24
N ASP A 278 23.37 18.99 9.71
CA ASP A 278 22.65 19.95 10.55
C ASP A 278 21.49 19.29 11.31
N MET A 279 20.71 18.44 10.63
CA MET A 279 19.66 17.65 11.27
C MET A 279 20.22 16.71 12.36
N GLU A 280 21.41 16.14 12.18
CA GLU A 280 22.00 15.22 13.15
C GLU A 280 22.25 15.88 14.51
N LYS A 281 22.58 17.18 14.53
CA LYS A 281 22.79 17.95 15.77
C LYS A 281 21.53 18.04 16.63
N SER A 282 20.36 17.95 16.01
CA SER A 282 19.05 18.03 16.66
C SER A 282 18.31 16.69 16.70
N LYS A 283 19.03 15.57 16.49
CA LYS A 283 18.40 14.24 16.49
C LYS A 283 17.80 13.89 17.83
N THR A 284 16.56 13.41 17.81
CA THR A 284 15.82 12.98 19.01
C THR A 284 15.78 11.47 19.18
N CYS A 285 16.01 10.71 18.11
CA CYS A 285 16.01 9.25 18.12
C CYS A 285 16.89 8.71 16.99
N GLU A 286 16.92 7.38 16.84
CA GLU A 286 17.75 6.71 15.83
C GLU A 286 17.32 6.97 14.37
N TRP A 287 16.06 7.38 14.13
CA TRP A 287 15.53 7.58 12.78
C TRP A 287 15.84 8.98 12.26
N ILE A 288 16.24 9.08 10.98
CA ILE A 288 16.45 10.39 10.32
C ILE A 288 15.12 11.14 10.17
N PHE A 289 14.02 10.42 9.89
CA PHE A 289 12.68 10.98 9.74
C PHE A 289 11.72 10.39 10.79
N PRO A 290 11.75 10.89 12.04
CA PRO A 290 10.93 10.36 13.11
C PRO A 290 9.44 10.72 12.99
N SER A 291 8.61 9.91 13.63
CA SER A 291 7.18 10.19 13.79
C SER A 291 6.99 11.38 14.75
N PRO A 292 6.18 12.38 14.37
CA PRO A 292 5.89 13.53 15.24
C PRO A 292 4.89 13.20 16.36
N VAL A 293 4.25 12.02 16.32
CA VAL A 293 3.19 11.62 17.26
C VAL A 293 3.65 10.50 18.19
N LYS A 294 4.58 9.65 17.72
CA LYS A 294 5.04 8.48 18.45
C LYS A 294 6.54 8.52 18.56
N GLU A 295 7.02 8.70 19.77
CA GLU A 295 8.44 8.76 20.08
C GLU A 295 9.12 7.42 19.72
N GLY A 296 10.33 7.49 19.16
CA GLY A 296 11.12 6.32 18.77
C GLY A 296 10.63 5.53 17.55
N GLU A 297 9.49 5.89 16.93
CA GLU A 297 9.00 5.26 15.70
C GLU A 297 9.36 6.08 14.44
N PRO A 298 9.59 5.43 13.28
CA PRO A 298 9.75 6.13 12.01
C PRO A 298 8.42 6.77 11.57
N ARG A 299 8.50 7.80 10.73
CA ARG A 299 7.30 8.50 10.25
C ARG A 299 6.40 7.57 9.42
N ASN A 300 5.08 7.75 9.57
CA ASN A 300 4.08 6.90 8.91
C ASN A 300 4.02 7.15 7.38
N PRO A 301 4.19 6.12 6.52
CA PRO A 301 4.14 6.28 5.07
C PRO A 301 2.83 6.87 4.51
N THR A 302 1.69 6.57 5.16
CA THR A 302 0.37 7.10 4.78
C THR A 302 0.26 8.59 5.12
N ALA A 303 0.81 9.02 6.25
CA ALA A 303 0.84 10.43 6.63
C ALA A 303 1.66 11.27 5.64
N ILE A 304 2.82 10.75 5.21
CA ILE A 304 3.63 11.38 4.14
C ILE A 304 2.82 11.55 2.87
N HIS A 305 2.06 10.53 2.45
CA HIS A 305 1.30 10.60 1.21
C HIS A 305 0.25 11.71 1.24
N ARG A 306 -0.50 11.82 2.35
CA ARG A 306 -1.52 12.88 2.50
C ARG A 306 -0.88 14.26 2.48
N ARG A 307 0.23 14.43 3.21
CA ARG A 307 0.95 15.70 3.25
C ARG A 307 1.55 16.05 1.88
N PHE A 308 2.11 15.08 1.18
CA PHE A 308 2.63 15.26 -0.18
C PHE A 308 1.57 15.79 -1.14
N LYS A 309 0.36 15.22 -1.14
CA LYS A 309 -0.75 15.70 -1.97
C LYS A 309 -1.13 17.14 -1.64
N LEU A 310 -1.19 17.49 -0.35
CA LEU A 310 -1.46 18.85 0.09
C LEU A 310 -0.37 19.84 -0.35
N ILE A 311 0.91 19.44 -0.29
CA ILE A 311 2.02 20.30 -0.71
C ILE A 311 1.97 20.52 -2.22
N LEU A 312 1.70 19.49 -3.03
CA LEU A 312 1.54 19.64 -4.48
C LEU A 312 0.41 20.61 -4.83
N GLU A 313 -0.75 20.45 -4.20
CA GLU A 313 -1.91 21.34 -4.40
C GLU A 313 -1.56 22.79 -4.05
N ARG A 314 -0.96 23.03 -2.87
CA ARG A 314 -0.58 24.37 -2.40
C ARG A 314 0.57 25.01 -3.17
N SER A 315 1.36 24.24 -3.90
CA SER A 315 2.45 24.75 -4.73
C SER A 315 2.05 24.96 -6.19
N GLY A 316 0.77 24.75 -6.53
CA GLY A 316 0.27 24.84 -7.91
C GLY A 316 0.99 23.85 -8.85
N CYS A 317 1.37 22.68 -8.33
CA CYS A 317 2.07 21.66 -9.10
C CYS A 317 1.10 20.59 -9.60
N LYS A 318 1.49 19.88 -10.67
CA LYS A 318 0.74 18.71 -11.16
C LYS A 318 0.48 17.69 -10.05
N ASN A 319 -0.69 17.07 -10.10
CA ASN A 319 -1.09 16.05 -9.13
C ASN A 319 -0.42 14.68 -9.42
N ILE A 320 0.85 14.55 -9.07
CA ILE A 320 1.65 13.34 -9.31
C ILE A 320 1.61 12.35 -8.12
N ARG A 321 1.98 11.09 -8.32
CA ARG A 321 2.17 10.10 -7.24
C ARG A 321 3.49 10.35 -6.52
N PHE A 322 3.64 9.85 -5.30
CA PHE A 322 4.93 9.98 -4.60
C PHE A 322 6.07 9.31 -5.40
N HIS A 323 5.80 8.16 -6.02
CA HIS A 323 6.79 7.46 -6.84
C HIS A 323 7.16 8.21 -8.12
N ASP A 324 6.37 9.21 -8.52
CA ASP A 324 6.68 10.03 -9.68
C ASP A 324 7.80 11.05 -9.38
N LEU A 325 8.10 11.34 -8.10
CA LEU A 325 9.28 12.14 -7.74
C LEU A 325 10.59 11.41 -8.12
N ARG A 326 10.67 10.10 -7.88
CA ARG A 326 11.75 9.26 -8.40
C ARG A 326 11.84 9.27 -9.93
N HIS A 327 10.71 9.35 -10.62
CA HIS A 327 10.71 9.54 -12.07
C HIS A 327 11.28 10.92 -12.45
N THR A 328 10.93 11.97 -11.72
CA THR A 328 11.54 13.30 -11.85
C THR A 328 13.05 13.25 -11.67
N PHE A 329 13.55 12.64 -10.58
CA PHE A 329 14.98 12.47 -10.36
C PHE A 329 15.66 11.74 -11.52
N ALA A 330 15.11 10.61 -11.95
CA ALA A 330 15.70 9.81 -13.01
C ALA A 330 15.74 10.53 -14.37
N THR A 331 14.67 11.24 -14.72
CA THR A 331 14.65 12.07 -15.94
C THR A 331 15.71 13.16 -15.86
N MET A 332 15.77 13.91 -14.77
CA MET A 332 16.78 14.96 -14.57
C MET A 332 18.21 14.39 -14.60
N ALA A 333 18.44 13.23 -13.99
CA ALA A 333 19.75 12.58 -13.98
C ALA A 333 20.22 12.22 -15.40
N LEU A 334 19.32 11.67 -16.23
CA LEU A 334 19.61 11.35 -17.63
C LEU A 334 19.82 12.60 -18.48
N GLU A 335 19.00 13.63 -18.29
CA GLU A 335 19.15 14.93 -18.96
C GLU A 335 20.49 15.61 -18.62
N ASN A 336 21.03 15.37 -17.42
CA ASN A 336 22.36 15.84 -17.03
C ASN A 336 23.49 14.87 -17.45
N GLY A 337 23.14 13.80 -18.16
CA GLY A 337 24.07 12.84 -18.77
C GLY A 337 24.62 11.78 -17.81
N MET A 338 23.88 11.43 -16.76
CA MET A 338 24.12 10.19 -16.01
C MET A 338 23.86 8.99 -16.92
N ASP A 339 24.75 8.00 -16.93
CA ASP A 339 24.50 6.79 -17.70
C ASP A 339 23.43 5.92 -17.05
N VAL A 340 22.73 5.14 -17.88
CA VAL A 340 21.57 4.34 -17.45
C VAL A 340 21.94 3.27 -16.42
N LYS A 341 23.17 2.73 -16.48
CA LYS A 341 23.62 1.68 -15.57
C LYS A 341 23.86 2.27 -14.18
N THR A 342 24.58 3.39 -14.09
CA THR A 342 24.77 4.15 -12.85
C THR A 342 23.44 4.57 -12.26
N LEU A 343 22.52 5.12 -13.08
CA LEU A 343 21.18 5.48 -12.62
C LEU A 343 20.42 4.27 -12.06
N SER A 344 20.42 3.14 -12.78
CA SER A 344 19.78 1.89 -12.37
C SER A 344 20.30 1.39 -11.01
N ASP A 345 21.60 1.45 -10.80
CA ASP A 345 22.25 1.02 -9.57
C ASP A 345 21.93 1.98 -8.42
N MET A 346 21.97 3.29 -8.66
CA MET A 346 21.64 4.34 -7.67
C MET A 346 20.19 4.24 -7.19
N ILE A 347 19.24 4.08 -8.11
CA ILE A 347 17.83 3.95 -7.76
C ILE A 347 17.49 2.53 -7.26
N GLY A 348 18.32 1.52 -7.54
CA GLY A 348 18.13 0.13 -7.10
C GLY A 348 17.03 -0.59 -7.88
N HIS A 349 17.13 -0.58 -9.21
CA HIS A 349 16.37 -1.48 -10.08
C HIS A 349 17.06 -2.85 -10.16
N ILE A 350 16.26 -3.91 -10.26
CA ILE A 350 16.79 -5.29 -10.36
C ILE A 350 17.47 -5.49 -11.72
N SER A 351 16.94 -4.87 -12.78
CA SER A 351 17.50 -4.90 -14.12
C SER A 351 17.58 -3.48 -14.69
N ALA A 352 18.68 -3.16 -15.37
CA ALA A 352 18.83 -1.92 -16.12
C ALA A 352 17.81 -1.81 -17.25
N GLU A 353 17.30 -2.93 -17.77
CA GLU A 353 16.20 -2.97 -18.73
C GLU A 353 14.93 -2.28 -18.18
N THR A 354 14.70 -2.33 -16.86
CA THR A 354 13.60 -1.60 -16.24
C THR A 354 13.82 -0.09 -16.36
N THR A 355 15.05 0.38 -16.17
CA THR A 355 15.42 1.79 -16.34
C THR A 355 15.33 2.20 -17.80
N LEU A 356 15.82 1.37 -18.72
CA LEU A 356 15.68 1.59 -20.17
C LEU A 356 14.20 1.67 -20.55
N ASN A 357 13.39 0.66 -20.28
CA ASN A 357 11.98 0.65 -20.65
C ASN A 357 11.16 1.82 -20.07
N ILE A 358 11.62 2.43 -18.96
CA ILE A 358 10.94 3.57 -18.33
C ILE A 358 11.47 4.92 -18.88
N TYR A 359 12.76 5.02 -19.21
CA TYR A 359 13.43 6.30 -19.50
C TYR A 359 14.23 6.32 -20.83
N SER A 360 14.10 5.32 -21.70
CA SER A 360 14.89 5.17 -22.94
C SER A 360 14.54 6.14 -24.06
N HIS A 361 13.77 7.20 -23.80
CA HIS A 361 13.56 8.23 -24.79
C HIS A 361 14.82 9.09 -24.88
N ILE A 362 15.78 8.63 -25.70
CA ILE A 362 16.96 9.39 -26.07
C ILE A 362 16.47 10.60 -26.87
N THR A 363 16.56 11.79 -26.30
CA THR A 363 16.28 13.02 -27.04
C THR A 363 17.46 13.37 -27.94
N ASP A 364 17.19 14.10 -29.02
CA ASP A 364 18.22 14.63 -29.91
C ASP A 364 19.22 15.51 -29.16
N THR A 365 18.74 16.15 -28.08
CA THR A 365 19.52 16.99 -27.19
C THR A 365 20.50 16.18 -26.35
N MET A 366 20.11 15.00 -25.83
CA MET A 366 21.04 14.10 -25.16
C MET A 366 22.16 13.62 -26.10
N ARG A 367 21.84 13.36 -27.38
CA ARG A 367 22.86 12.98 -28.38
C ARG A 367 23.83 14.13 -28.66
N ALA A 368 23.31 15.34 -28.83
CA ALA A 368 24.12 16.53 -29.06
C ALA A 368 25.01 16.87 -27.86
N GLN A 369 24.49 16.76 -26.63
CA GLN A 369 25.25 16.98 -25.40
C GLN A 369 26.35 15.94 -25.21
N ALA A 370 26.09 14.67 -25.54
CA ALA A 370 27.12 13.62 -25.50
C ALA A 370 28.27 13.93 -26.46
N SER A 371 27.96 14.40 -27.67
CA SER A 371 28.97 14.82 -28.66
C SER A 371 29.83 15.97 -28.13
N VAL A 372 29.21 17.02 -27.57
CA VAL A 372 29.94 18.17 -27.01
C VAL A 372 30.78 17.77 -25.79
N LYS A 373 30.29 16.87 -24.92
CA LYS A 373 31.11 16.35 -23.80
C LYS A 373 32.36 15.63 -24.27
N ILE A 374 32.28 14.85 -25.36
CA ILE A 374 33.44 14.17 -25.95
C ILE A 374 34.40 15.20 -26.55
N ASP A 375 33.87 16.16 -27.31
CA ASP A 375 34.67 17.20 -27.98
C ASP A 375 35.41 18.10 -26.98
N ARG A 376 34.75 18.52 -25.90
CA ARG A 376 35.40 19.27 -24.81
C ARG A 376 36.53 18.49 -24.14
N LYS A 377 36.37 17.17 -23.97
CA LYS A 377 37.32 16.34 -23.20
C LYS A 377 38.47 15.81 -24.05
N ILE A 378 38.24 15.57 -25.34
CA ILE A 378 39.24 15.04 -26.28
C ILE A 378 39.78 16.14 -27.19
N GLY A 379 38.90 16.94 -27.78
CA GLY A 379 39.23 18.03 -28.70
C GLY A 379 39.61 19.34 -28.03
N GLY A 380 39.37 19.49 -26.72
CA GLY A 380 39.72 20.70 -25.96
C GLY A 380 38.93 21.94 -26.36
N THR A 381 37.76 21.77 -26.99
CA THR A 381 36.91 22.87 -27.42
C THR A 381 36.08 23.43 -26.27
N ASP A 382 35.65 24.69 -26.37
CA ASP A 382 34.68 25.31 -25.45
C ASP A 382 33.25 25.32 -26.03
N ALA A 383 32.95 24.40 -26.96
CA ALA A 383 31.68 24.34 -27.66
C ALA A 383 30.49 24.40 -26.68
N PRO A 384 29.51 25.29 -26.88
CA PRO A 384 28.41 25.49 -25.93
C PRO A 384 27.58 24.21 -25.80
N MET A 385 27.12 23.93 -24.57
CA MET A 385 26.32 22.73 -24.32
C MET A 385 24.93 22.92 -24.94
N PRO A 386 24.49 22.05 -25.86
CA PRO A 386 23.21 22.23 -26.52
C PRO A 386 22.07 22.10 -25.51
N GLU A 387 21.22 23.10 -25.46
CA GLU A 387 20.04 23.13 -24.62
C GLU A 387 18.90 22.33 -25.25
N ALA A 388 18.02 21.80 -24.40
CA ALA A 388 16.81 21.16 -24.89
C ALA A 388 15.93 22.20 -25.58
N LYS A 389 15.70 22.07 -26.89
CA LYS A 389 14.61 22.80 -27.54
C LYS A 389 13.32 22.31 -26.91
N GLU A 390 12.56 23.18 -26.25
CA GLU A 390 11.20 22.88 -25.83
C GLU A 390 10.35 22.66 -27.08
N GLU A 391 10.31 21.44 -27.59
CA GLU A 391 9.20 21.07 -28.47
C GLU A 391 7.92 21.17 -27.62
N PRO A 392 6.85 21.79 -28.14
CA PRO A 392 5.60 21.90 -27.42
C PRO A 392 5.01 20.48 -27.28
N ARG A 393 5.40 19.78 -26.21
CA ARG A 393 4.54 18.77 -25.63
C ARG A 393 3.23 19.49 -25.36
N GLN A 394 2.09 18.88 -25.73
CA GLN A 394 0.77 19.35 -25.31
C GLN A 394 0.63 19.21 -23.78
N VAL A 395 1.43 19.96 -23.04
CA VAL A 395 1.18 20.29 -21.65
C VAL A 395 0.09 21.34 -21.75
N GLN A 396 -1.09 21.04 -21.20
CA GLN A 396 -2.08 22.07 -20.95
C GLN A 396 -1.37 23.19 -20.20
N THR A 397 -1.19 24.33 -20.87
CA THR A 397 -0.58 25.53 -20.31
C THR A 397 -1.49 26.00 -19.19
N ILE A 398 -1.15 25.61 -17.96
CA ILE A 398 -1.63 26.28 -16.77
C ILE A 398 -0.73 27.50 -16.66
N ASN A 399 -1.31 28.69 -16.80
CA ASN A 399 -0.63 29.97 -16.67
C ASN A 399 0.28 29.94 -15.44
N VAL A 400 1.58 30.09 -15.68
CA VAL A 400 2.58 30.23 -14.63
C VAL A 400 2.47 31.67 -14.15
N ASP A 401 1.89 31.86 -12.97
CA ASP A 401 1.89 33.16 -12.33
C ASP A 401 3.31 33.44 -11.80
N GLU A 402 3.99 34.42 -12.41
CA GLU A 402 5.35 34.83 -12.02
C GLU A 402 5.40 35.39 -10.59
N ASN A 403 4.24 35.71 -10.02
CA ASN A 403 4.05 36.14 -8.63
C ASN A 403 3.50 35.01 -7.77
N PHE A 404 4.17 33.86 -7.69
CA PHE A 404 3.79 32.82 -6.72
C PHE A 404 4.01 33.35 -5.29
N GLU A 405 2.95 33.91 -4.70
CA GLU A 405 2.90 34.17 -3.27
C GLU A 405 2.61 32.85 -2.53
N PRO A 406 3.49 32.41 -1.63
CA PRO A 406 3.26 31.21 -0.84
C PRO A 406 1.92 31.32 -0.11
N TYR A 407 1.03 30.35 -0.33
CA TYR A 407 -0.23 30.26 0.38
C TYR A 407 0.03 30.25 1.89
N THR A 408 -0.18 31.37 2.57
CA THR A 408 0.02 31.43 4.02
C THR A 408 -1.17 30.73 4.67
N PRO A 409 -1.00 29.53 5.26
CA PRO A 409 -2.12 28.88 5.92
C PRO A 409 -2.52 29.76 7.10
N LYS A 410 -3.81 30.06 7.25
CA LYS A 410 -4.32 30.59 8.52
C LYS A 410 -4.10 29.50 9.58
N ILE A 411 -2.96 29.50 10.25
CA ILE A 411 -2.64 28.60 11.36
C ILE A 411 -3.59 28.98 12.50
N ARG A 412 -4.66 28.19 12.67
CA ARG A 412 -5.57 28.38 13.78
C ARG A 412 -4.89 27.99 15.09
N LYS A 413 -4.84 28.91 16.05
CA LYS A 413 -4.30 28.66 17.40
C LYS A 413 -5.10 27.55 18.09
N SER A 414 -4.46 26.77 18.96
CA SER A 414 -5.15 25.73 19.74
C SER A 414 -6.38 26.32 20.45
N GLY A 415 -7.54 25.69 20.30
CA GLY A 415 -8.79 26.11 20.97
C GLY A 415 -9.71 27.06 20.20
N THR A 416 -9.53 27.24 18.89
CA THR A 416 -10.39 28.07 18.01
C THR A 416 -11.34 27.27 17.10
N GLY A 417 -11.44 25.94 17.28
CA GLY A 417 -12.25 25.06 16.44
C GLY A 417 -11.74 24.89 14.99
N CYS A 418 -12.39 24.02 14.22
CA CYS A 418 -12.10 23.71 12.82
C CYS A 418 -13.37 23.82 11.97
N VAL A 419 -13.28 24.31 10.73
CA VAL A 419 -14.43 24.40 9.81
C VAL A 419 -14.15 23.55 8.57
N TYR A 420 -15.11 22.71 8.18
CA TYR A 420 -15.04 21.78 7.07
C TYR A 420 -16.22 22.00 6.13
N GLN A 421 -16.02 21.86 4.82
CA GLN A 421 -17.11 21.80 3.87
C GLN A 421 -17.56 20.34 3.74
N ILE A 422 -18.84 20.06 4.02
CA ILE A 422 -19.41 18.71 3.88
C ILE A 422 -19.86 18.49 2.43
N ASN A 423 -20.52 19.49 1.84
CA ASN A 423 -20.94 19.53 0.44
C ASN A 423 -21.09 20.98 -0.04
N ASP A 424 -21.58 21.19 -1.27
CA ASP A 424 -21.66 22.51 -1.90
C ASP A 424 -22.53 23.52 -1.15
N SER A 425 -23.43 23.07 -0.27
CA SER A 425 -24.39 23.91 0.47
C SER A 425 -24.33 23.78 1.99
N LEU A 426 -23.33 23.06 2.53
CA LEU A 426 -23.25 22.76 3.97
C LEU A 426 -21.81 22.77 4.50
N TRP A 427 -21.61 23.59 5.54
CA TRP A 427 -20.36 23.72 6.28
C TRP A 427 -20.54 23.23 7.73
N GLU A 428 -19.56 22.52 8.27
CA GLU A 428 -19.49 22.05 9.66
C GLU A 428 -18.35 22.74 10.41
N GLY A 429 -18.67 23.43 11.50
CA GLY A 429 -17.71 23.95 12.47
C GLY A 429 -17.63 23.02 13.67
N SER A 430 -16.47 22.43 13.95
CA SER A 430 -16.22 21.52 15.07
C SER A 430 -15.30 22.13 16.12
N PHE A 431 -15.67 22.00 17.39
CA PHE A 431 -14.86 22.38 18.55
C PHE A 431 -14.61 21.18 19.47
N TYR A 432 -13.37 21.05 19.97
CA TYR A 432 -12.92 19.91 20.79
C TYR A 432 -12.28 20.36 22.11
N PRO A 433 -13.05 20.87 23.08
CA PRO A 433 -12.50 21.23 24.37
C PRO A 433 -12.20 19.99 25.25
N ARG A 434 -11.34 20.18 26.25
CA ARG A 434 -11.23 19.26 27.40
C ARG A 434 -12.23 19.72 28.47
N LEU A 435 -13.14 18.85 28.86
CA LEU A 435 -14.14 19.11 29.90
C LEU A 435 -13.50 19.08 31.30
N ALA A 436 -14.29 19.40 32.34
CA ALA A 436 -13.84 19.35 33.74
C ALA A 436 -13.36 17.94 34.17
N ASP A 437 -13.97 16.89 33.62
CA ASP A 437 -13.61 15.47 33.85
C ASP A 437 -12.30 15.01 33.14
N GLY A 438 -11.62 15.91 32.44
CA GLY A 438 -10.39 15.62 31.69
C GLY A 438 -10.59 14.95 30.32
N LYS A 439 -11.81 14.53 29.96
CA LYS A 439 -12.14 13.92 28.66
C LYS A 439 -12.32 14.99 27.58
N ARG A 440 -12.11 14.59 26.33
CA ARG A 440 -12.37 15.44 25.15
C ARG A 440 -13.73 15.11 24.55
N LYS A 441 -14.55 16.12 24.32
CA LYS A 441 -15.87 15.99 23.66
C LYS A 441 -15.92 16.87 22.41
N LYS A 442 -16.58 16.40 21.36
CA LYS A 442 -16.78 17.13 20.10
C LYS A 442 -18.12 17.88 20.14
N PHE A 443 -18.11 19.15 19.74
CA PHE A 443 -19.30 19.98 19.55
C PHE A 443 -19.31 20.54 18.12
N ASN A 444 -20.49 20.67 17.52
CA ASN A 444 -20.66 21.00 16.10
C ASN A 444 -21.71 22.08 15.85
N VAL A 445 -21.43 22.99 14.92
CA VAL A 445 -22.38 23.91 14.28
C VAL A 445 -22.40 23.67 12.79
N TYR A 446 -23.54 23.98 12.15
CA TYR A 446 -23.69 23.86 10.71
C TYR A 446 -24.23 25.16 10.12
N ALA A 447 -23.75 25.53 8.93
CA ALA A 447 -24.24 26.70 8.21
C ALA A 447 -24.19 26.49 6.70
N LYS A 448 -24.92 27.34 5.95
CA LYS A 448 -24.95 27.27 4.47
C LYS A 448 -23.73 27.93 3.84
N THR A 449 -23.16 28.92 4.52
CA THR A 449 -21.94 29.61 4.08
C THR A 449 -20.82 29.43 5.09
N ARG A 450 -19.57 29.53 4.62
CA ARG A 450 -18.40 29.42 5.48
C ARG A 450 -18.34 30.54 6.53
N GLU A 451 -18.66 31.77 6.15
CA GLU A 451 -18.60 32.95 7.02
C GLU A 451 -19.61 32.85 8.17
N GLU A 452 -20.83 32.41 7.86
CA GLU A 452 -21.86 32.11 8.84
C GLU A 452 -21.44 30.96 9.79
N CYS A 453 -20.80 29.92 9.24
CA CYS A 453 -20.28 28.80 10.05
C CYS A 453 -19.19 29.27 11.02
N GLU A 454 -18.30 30.17 10.59
CA GLU A 454 -17.24 30.73 11.42
C GLU A 454 -17.80 31.60 12.56
N LYS A 455 -18.87 32.37 12.31
CA LYS A 455 -19.55 33.17 13.34
C LYS A 455 -20.23 32.28 14.40
N LEU A 456 -21.01 31.30 13.95
CA LEU A 456 -21.69 30.34 14.84
C LEU A 456 -20.69 29.52 15.67
N LEU A 457 -19.54 29.17 15.07
CA LEU A 457 -18.48 28.44 15.78
C LEU A 457 -17.85 29.30 16.88
N ALA A 458 -17.65 30.60 16.64
CA ALA A 458 -17.09 31.51 17.64
C ALA A 458 -18.02 31.68 18.85
N GLU A 459 -19.32 31.83 18.62
CA GLU A 459 -20.35 31.94 19.65
C GLU A 459 -20.40 30.66 20.51
N MET A 460 -20.46 29.48 19.87
CA MET A 460 -20.42 28.20 20.58
C MET A 460 -19.14 28.03 21.41
N ILE A 461 -17.98 28.43 20.89
CA ILE A 461 -16.70 28.30 21.61
C ILE A 461 -16.72 29.15 22.89
N ALA A 462 -17.29 30.36 22.84
CA ALA A 462 -17.41 31.22 24.00
C ALA A 462 -18.30 30.58 25.08
N GLU A 463 -19.48 30.12 24.69
CA GLU A 463 -20.45 29.44 25.56
C GLU A 463 -19.86 28.18 26.22
N LYS A 464 -19.26 27.29 25.42
CA LYS A 464 -18.67 26.05 25.94
C LYS A 464 -17.44 26.29 26.80
N LYS A 465 -16.68 27.36 26.57
CA LYS A 465 -15.58 27.74 27.48
C LYS A 465 -16.11 28.27 28.81
N SER A 466 -17.19 29.06 28.82
CA SER A 466 -17.78 29.54 30.08
C SER A 466 -18.41 28.42 30.90
N GLU A 467 -19.13 27.48 30.25
CA GLU A 467 -19.67 26.28 30.92
C GLU A 467 -18.56 25.46 31.58
N ILE A 468 -17.49 25.15 30.84
CA ILE A 468 -16.37 24.35 31.37
C ILE A 468 -15.64 25.07 32.50
N ALA A 469 -15.52 26.41 32.43
CA ALA A 469 -14.92 27.20 33.49
C ALA A 469 -15.77 27.17 34.78
N ALA A 470 -17.09 27.30 34.65
CA ALA A 470 -18.04 27.20 35.76
C ALA A 470 -18.04 25.80 36.40
N GLU A 471 -18.06 24.74 35.59
CA GLU A 471 -17.99 23.35 36.07
C GLU A 471 -16.70 23.09 36.85
N LYS A 472 -15.55 23.56 36.34
CA LYS A 472 -14.24 23.44 37.03
C LYS A 472 -14.16 24.25 38.32
N ALA A 473 -14.85 25.38 38.39
CA ALA A 473 -14.94 26.16 39.62
C ALA A 473 -15.75 25.38 40.67
N ASN A 474 -16.89 24.83 40.31
CA ASN A 474 -17.74 24.04 41.21
C ASN A 474 -17.05 22.73 41.70
N THR A 475 -16.20 22.10 40.87
CA THR A 475 -15.44 20.90 41.29
C THR A 475 -14.25 21.20 42.20
N LYS A 476 -13.87 22.48 42.37
CA LYS A 476 -12.81 22.90 43.30
C LYS A 476 -13.35 23.32 44.67
N THR A 477 -14.64 23.62 44.77
CA THR A 477 -15.33 24.05 46.00
C THR A 477 -16.02 22.91 46.74
N ALA A 478 -16.13 21.74 46.10
CA ALA A 478 -16.55 20.46 46.69
C ALA A 478 -15.31 19.59 46.92
#